data_AF-A0AA96HRL7-F1
#
_entry.id   AF-A0AA96HRL7-F1
#
_cell.length_a   1.000
_cell.length_b   1.000
_cell.length_c   1.000
_cell.angle_alpha   90.00
_cell.angle_beta   90.00
_cell.angle_gamma   90.00
#
_symmetry.space_group_name_H-M   'P 1'
#
loop_
_entity.id
_entity.type
_entity.pdbx_description
1 polymer ?
#
loop_
_entity_poly.entity_id
_entity_poly.type
_entity_poly.pdbx_seq_one_letter_code
_entity_poly.pdbx_strand_id
1 'polypeptide(L)'
;MRLIFSVSFLLFSAVLEANTTCSGPINGVYFNPIGGNVMIDYGYGVNMLCSVDQEYVRVSPDACRALYSGLLAAEAQGKTIVIKYNETFNCSVSELGNFVAPLKEAYLVTYN
;
A
#
# COMPACT_ATOMS: atom_id res chain seq x y z
N MET A 1 54.16 -12.03 -18.44
CA MET A 1 52.86 -12.71 -18.66
C MET A 1 52.09 -12.76 -17.34
N ARG A 2 51.64 -11.59 -16.86
CA ARG A 2 50.96 -11.39 -15.57
C ARG A 2 50.10 -10.16 -15.77
N LEU A 3 48.78 -10.27 -15.92
CA LEU A 3 47.75 -9.21 -15.83
C LEU A 3 46.47 -9.53 -16.65
N ILE A 4 46.06 -10.79 -16.79
CA ILE A 4 44.78 -11.11 -17.45
C ILE A 4 44.09 -12.23 -16.68
N PHE A 5 43.66 -11.96 -15.45
CA PHE A 5 42.76 -12.89 -14.73
C PHE A 5 41.89 -12.21 -13.65
N SER A 6 41.64 -10.89 -13.77
CA SER A 6 40.94 -10.15 -12.70
C SER A 6 39.80 -9.25 -13.18
N VAL A 7 39.35 -9.37 -14.43
CA VAL A 7 38.28 -8.53 -14.99
C VAL A 7 37.18 -9.40 -15.61
N SER A 8 36.67 -10.35 -14.82
CA SER A 8 35.46 -11.07 -15.19
C SER A 8 34.46 -10.98 -14.05
N PHE A 9 33.56 -10.01 -14.22
CA PHE A 9 32.19 -10.10 -13.76
C PHE A 9 31.94 -9.87 -12.27
N LEU A 10 32.16 -8.62 -11.88
CA LEU A 10 31.28 -7.88 -10.97
C LEU A 10 29.83 -7.88 -11.50
N LEU A 11 29.16 -9.04 -11.52
CA LEU A 11 27.71 -9.08 -11.46
C LEU A 11 27.32 -9.02 -9.99
N PHE A 12 27.49 -7.84 -9.40
CA PHE A 12 26.64 -7.49 -8.28
C PHE A 12 25.24 -7.34 -8.86
N SER A 13 24.49 -8.43 -8.82
CA SER A 13 23.05 -8.44 -9.04
C SER A 13 22.46 -7.37 -8.13
N ALA A 14 22.10 -6.23 -8.70
CA ALA A 14 21.18 -5.32 -8.04
C ALA A 14 19.87 -6.12 -7.90
N VAL A 15 19.66 -6.72 -6.74
CA VAL A 15 18.34 -7.14 -6.31
C VAL A 15 17.53 -5.86 -6.20
N LEU A 16 16.93 -5.46 -7.31
CA LEU A 16 15.86 -4.48 -7.32
C LEU A 16 14.72 -5.14 -6.54
N GLU A 17 14.62 -4.80 -5.26
CA GLU A 17 13.44 -5.10 -4.47
C GLU A 17 12.25 -4.44 -5.18
N ALA A 18 11.44 -5.30 -5.81
CA ALA A 18 10.27 -4.99 -6.60
C ALA A 18 9.22 -4.31 -5.72
N ASN A 19 9.31 -3.00 -5.54
CA ASN A 19 8.41 -2.21 -4.71
C ASN A 19 7.61 -1.24 -5.56
N THR A 20 6.28 -1.34 -5.51
CA THR A 20 5.37 -0.37 -6.14
C THR A 20 4.93 0.66 -5.11
N THR A 21 5.03 1.94 -5.46
CA THR A 21 4.48 3.05 -4.67
C THR A 21 3.32 3.66 -5.45
N CYS A 22 2.13 3.59 -4.88
CA CYS A 22 0.94 4.25 -5.41
C CYS A 22 0.63 5.48 -4.57
N SER A 23 0.38 6.62 -5.21
CA SER A 23 0.10 7.88 -4.54
C SER A 23 -1.05 8.59 -5.21
N GLY A 24 -1.91 9.21 -4.43
CA GLY A 24 -3.04 9.98 -4.96
C GLY A 24 -3.75 10.80 -3.87
N PRO A 25 -4.57 11.78 -4.26
CA PRO A 25 -5.40 12.52 -3.32
C PRO A 25 -6.37 11.57 -2.63
N ILE A 26 -6.68 11.80 -1.35
CA ILE A 26 -7.72 11.04 -0.67
C ILE A 26 -9.08 11.56 -1.17
N ASN A 27 -9.76 10.76 -1.99
CA ASN A 27 -11.06 11.10 -2.56
C ASN A 27 -12.23 10.66 -1.65
N GLY A 28 -11.98 9.69 -0.77
CA GLY A 28 -12.99 9.15 0.13
C GLY A 28 -12.41 8.15 1.12
N VAL A 29 -12.83 8.23 2.39
CA VAL A 29 -12.58 7.20 3.40
C VAL A 29 -13.91 6.55 3.79
N TYR A 30 -13.97 5.22 3.70
CA TYR A 30 -15.20 4.45 3.91
C TYR A 30 -15.06 3.47 5.07
N PHE A 31 -16.18 3.24 5.73
CA PHE A 31 -16.32 2.26 6.79
C PHE A 31 -17.52 1.35 6.52
N ASN A 32 -17.30 0.04 6.48
CA ASN A 32 -18.38 -0.93 6.40
C ASN A 32 -18.81 -1.34 7.82
N PRO A 33 -20.02 -0.95 8.29
CA PRO A 33 -20.47 -1.24 9.65
C PRO A 33 -20.80 -2.72 9.90
N ILE A 34 -21.00 -3.53 8.85
CA ILE A 34 -21.33 -4.96 8.98
C ILE A 34 -20.07 -5.79 9.27
N GLY A 35 -18.95 -5.47 8.60
CA GLY A 35 -17.69 -6.24 8.69
C GLY A 35 -16.53 -5.49 9.36
N GLY A 36 -16.74 -4.24 9.78
CA GLY A 36 -15.71 -3.39 10.37
C GLY A 36 -14.59 -2.98 9.41
N ASN A 37 -14.79 -3.12 8.09
CA ASN A 37 -13.73 -2.89 7.10
C ASN A 37 -13.53 -1.39 6.85
N VAL A 38 -12.28 -0.96 6.88
CA VAL A 38 -11.84 0.39 6.52
C VAL A 38 -11.33 0.36 5.09
N MET A 39 -11.84 1.26 4.27
CA MET A 39 -11.50 1.34 2.85
C MET A 39 -11.18 2.77 2.44
N ILE A 40 -10.43 2.93 1.35
CA ILE A 40 -10.03 4.25 0.84
C ILE A 40 -10.11 4.32 -0.68
N ASP A 41 -10.57 5.46 -1.20
CA ASP A 41 -10.39 5.86 -2.58
C ASP A 41 -9.25 6.89 -2.67
N TYR A 42 -8.25 6.55 -3.47
CA TYR A 42 -7.14 7.46 -3.77
C TYR A 42 -6.77 7.49 -5.27
N GLY A 43 -7.76 7.25 -6.14
CA GLY A 43 -7.60 7.34 -7.60
C GLY A 43 -7.30 6.01 -8.30
N TYR A 44 -7.18 4.91 -7.56
CA TYR A 44 -6.95 3.56 -8.11
C TYR A 44 -8.01 2.55 -7.64
N GLY A 45 -9.25 3.01 -7.48
CA GLY A 45 -10.38 2.23 -6.95
C GLY A 45 -10.53 2.37 -5.44
N VAL A 46 -11.57 1.74 -4.89
CA VAL A 46 -11.82 1.69 -3.46
C VAL A 46 -11.17 0.45 -2.85
N ASN A 47 -10.13 0.67 -2.06
CA ASN A 47 -9.23 -0.36 -1.57
C ASN A 47 -9.48 -0.61 -0.08
N MET A 48 -9.73 -1.85 0.29
CA MET A 48 -9.77 -2.25 1.70
C MET A 48 -8.36 -2.18 2.29
N LEU A 49 -8.21 -1.66 3.50
CA LEU A 49 -6.90 -1.59 4.18
C LEU A 49 -6.82 -2.52 5.37
N CYS A 50 -7.86 -2.56 6.20
CA CYS A 50 -7.87 -3.33 7.44
C CYS A 50 -9.30 -3.51 7.97
N SER A 51 -9.45 -4.23 9.08
CA SER A 51 -10.71 -4.35 9.84
C SER A 51 -10.52 -3.86 11.28
N VAL A 52 -11.52 -3.16 11.81
CA VAL A 52 -11.57 -2.72 13.22
C VAL A 52 -12.17 -3.79 14.15
N ASP A 53 -12.60 -4.93 13.61
CA ASP A 53 -13.23 -6.01 14.37
C ASP A 53 -12.28 -7.20 14.58
N GLN A 54 -11.52 -7.55 13.54
CA GLN A 54 -10.58 -8.66 13.56
C GLN A 54 -9.23 -8.29 12.94
N GLU A 55 -8.19 -9.03 13.31
CA GLU A 55 -6.89 -8.89 12.65
C GLU A 55 -7.00 -9.21 11.16
N TYR A 56 -6.46 -8.34 10.32
CA TYR A 56 -6.51 -8.48 8.87
C TYR A 56 -5.17 -8.11 8.25
N VAL A 57 -4.59 -9.03 7.47
CA VAL A 57 -3.26 -8.85 6.84
C VAL A 57 -2.23 -8.33 7.86
N ARG A 58 -2.21 -8.94 9.06
CA ARG A 58 -1.31 -8.61 10.18
C ARG A 58 -1.50 -7.20 10.76
N VAL A 59 -2.59 -6.51 10.42
CA VAL A 59 -3.02 -5.26 11.05
C VAL A 59 -4.01 -5.60 12.15
N SER A 60 -3.66 -5.29 13.41
CA SER A 60 -4.56 -5.49 14.54
C SER A 60 -5.76 -4.55 14.48
N PRO A 61 -6.89 -4.90 15.13
CA PRO A 61 -8.06 -4.01 15.21
C PRO A 61 -7.74 -2.61 15.74
N ASP A 62 -6.89 -2.51 16.76
CA ASP A 62 -6.51 -1.22 17.34
C ASP A 62 -5.64 -0.38 16.40
N ALA A 63 -4.70 -1.01 15.70
CA ALA A 63 -3.93 -0.35 14.66
C ALA A 63 -4.85 0.13 13.53
N CYS A 64 -5.87 -0.64 13.17
CA CYS A 64 -6.86 -0.25 12.16
C CYS A 64 -7.70 0.94 12.60
N ARG A 65 -8.16 1.00 13.87
CA ARG A 65 -8.89 2.16 14.41
C ARG A 65 -8.03 3.43 14.39
N ALA A 66 -6.75 3.31 14.74
CA ALA A 66 -5.81 4.42 14.69
C ALA A 66 -5.58 4.89 13.24
N LEU A 67 -5.38 3.95 12.31
CA LEU A 67 -5.26 4.24 10.88
C LEU A 67 -6.51 4.94 10.35
N TYR A 68 -7.70 4.43 10.64
CA TYR A 68 -8.98 5.01 10.21
C TYR A 68 -9.14 6.45 10.71
N SER A 69 -8.83 6.70 11.99
CA SER A 69 -8.89 8.05 12.56
C SER A 69 -7.93 9.01 11.86
N GLY A 70 -6.71 8.54 11.54
CA GLY A 70 -5.72 9.31 10.77
C GLY A 70 -6.17 9.59 9.34
N LEU A 71 -6.78 8.61 8.67
CA LEU A 71 -7.30 8.76 7.32
C LEU A 71 -8.45 9.78 7.24
N LEU A 72 -9.40 9.75 8.18
CA LEU A 72 -10.47 10.75 8.26
C LEU A 72 -9.92 12.17 8.45
N ALA A 73 -8.91 12.32 9.32
CA ALA A 73 -8.26 13.61 9.51
C ALA A 73 -7.50 14.07 8.26
N ALA A 74 -6.85 13.16 7.55
CA ALA A 74 -6.12 13.43 6.32
C ALA A 74 -7.07 13.81 5.16
N GLU A 75 -8.20 13.11 5.01
CA GLU A 75 -9.28 13.43 4.07
C GLU A 75 -9.81 14.83 4.30
N ALA A 76 -10.16 15.18 5.56
CA ALA A 76 -10.66 16.51 5.92
C ALA A 76 -9.66 17.64 5.61
N GLN A 77 -8.37 17.32 5.51
CA GLN A 77 -7.29 18.24 5.17
C GLN A 77 -6.94 18.25 3.68
N GLY A 78 -7.60 17.44 2.84
CA GLY A 78 -7.29 17.31 1.42
C GLY A 78 -5.89 16.75 1.14
N LYS A 79 -5.41 15.85 2.01
CA LYS A 79 -4.06 15.27 1.95
C LYS A 79 -3.92 14.26 0.82
N THR A 80 -2.67 13.99 0.44
CA THR A 80 -2.31 12.93 -0.51
C THR A 80 -1.84 11.71 0.28
N ILE A 81 -2.37 10.53 -0.04
CA ILE A 81 -1.91 9.27 0.54
C ILE A 81 -0.85 8.63 -0.35
N VAL A 82 0.11 7.95 0.27
CA VAL A 82 1.13 7.13 -0.36
C VAL A 82 1.07 5.74 0.25
N ILE A 83 0.87 4.72 -0.58
CA ILE A 83 0.85 3.31 -0.17
C ILE A 83 1.97 2.56 -0.89
N LYS A 84 2.76 1.80 -0.14
CA LYS A 84 3.83 0.96 -0.67
C LYS A 84 3.47 -0.52 -0.59
N TYR A 85 3.80 -1.23 -1.65
CA TYR A 85 3.52 -2.64 -1.86
C TYR A 85 4.80 -3.38 -2.19
N ASN A 86 4.93 -4.63 -1.72
CA ASN A 86 6.13 -5.46 -1.91
C ASN A 86 6.11 -6.25 -3.23
N GLU A 87 5.48 -5.68 -4.26
CA GLU A 87 5.36 -6.27 -5.59
C GLU A 87 5.55 -5.19 -6.67
N THR A 88 5.97 -5.56 -7.88
CA THR A 88 6.03 -4.68 -9.05
C THR A 88 4.75 -4.80 -9.88
N PHE A 89 3.99 -3.72 -10.00
CA PHE A 89 2.80 -3.60 -10.83
C PHE A 89 2.49 -2.13 -11.17
N ASN A 90 1.51 -1.89 -12.03
CA ASN A 90 1.02 -0.55 -12.33
C ASN A 90 -0.19 -0.22 -11.45
N CYS A 91 -0.12 0.87 -10.70
CA CYS A 91 -1.24 1.37 -9.91
C CYS A 91 -2.48 1.57 -10.79
N SER A 92 -3.48 0.72 -10.59
CA SER A 92 -4.70 0.67 -11.40
C SER A 92 -5.79 -0.09 -10.67
N VAL A 93 -7.03 0.17 -11.04
CA VAL A 93 -8.19 -0.52 -10.46
C VAL A 93 -8.11 -2.05 -10.67
N SER A 94 -7.55 -2.51 -11.79
CA SER A 94 -7.41 -3.94 -12.07
C SER A 94 -6.40 -4.65 -11.17
N GLU A 95 -5.35 -3.95 -10.74
CA GLU A 95 -4.30 -4.50 -9.89
C GLU A 95 -4.61 -4.37 -8.40
N LEU A 96 -5.38 -3.34 -8.01
CA LEU A 96 -5.64 -3.02 -6.60
C LEU A 96 -7.06 -3.36 -6.14
N GLY A 97 -8.02 -3.37 -7.06
CA GLY A 97 -9.41 -3.70 -6.80
C GLY A 97 -10.32 -2.48 -6.60
N ASN A 98 -11.62 -2.76 -6.48
CA ASN A 98 -12.65 -1.77 -6.16
C ASN A 98 -13.75 -2.44 -5.33
N PHE A 99 -13.88 -2.06 -4.05
CA PHE A 99 -14.80 -2.68 -3.08
C PHE A 99 -14.61 -4.20 -2.93
N VAL A 100 -13.37 -4.65 -2.99
CA VAL A 100 -12.99 -6.06 -2.81
C VAL A 100 -11.87 -6.17 -1.78
N ALA A 101 -11.60 -7.40 -1.33
CA ALA A 101 -10.40 -7.68 -0.54
C ALA A 101 -9.14 -7.26 -1.32
N PRO A 102 -8.06 -6.82 -0.64
CA PRO A 102 -6.85 -6.35 -1.30
C PRO A 102 -6.26 -7.45 -2.17
N LEU A 103 -5.95 -7.10 -3.41
CA LEU A 103 -5.28 -7.99 -4.35
C LEU A 103 -3.75 -7.98 -4.15
N LYS A 104 -3.24 -6.98 -3.45
CA LYS A 104 -1.82 -6.73 -3.17
C LYS A 104 -1.62 -6.40 -1.70
N GLU A 105 -0.55 -6.92 -1.10
CA GLU A 105 -0.21 -6.64 0.30
C GLU A 105 0.54 -5.30 0.41
N ALA A 106 -0.12 -4.31 1.02
CA ALA A 106 0.53 -3.06 1.40
C ALA A 106 1.34 -3.25 2.69
N TYR A 107 2.56 -2.70 2.74
CA TYR A 107 3.42 -2.74 3.93
C TYR A 107 3.64 -1.38 4.58
N LEU A 108 3.28 -0.28 3.89
CA LEU A 108 3.41 1.08 4.42
C LEU A 108 2.30 1.98 3.88
N VAL A 109 1.71 2.76 4.78
CA VAL A 109 0.73 3.80 4.46
C VAL A 109 1.16 5.10 5.12
N THR A 110 1.28 6.18 4.34
CA THR A 110 1.61 7.53 4.83
C THR A 110 0.72 8.57 4.14
N TYR A 111 0.49 9.71 4.78
CA TYR A 111 -0.29 10.82 4.21
C TYR A 111 0.45 12.15 4.42
N ASN A 112 0.53 12.94 3.34
CA ASN A 112 1.33 14.18 3.22
C ASN A 112 0.44 15.39 2.91
#